data_AF-A0A2T0K884-F1
#
_entry.id   AF-A0A2T0K884-F1
#
_cell.length_a   1.000
_cell.length_b   1.000
_cell.length_c   1.000
_cell.angle_alpha   90.00
_cell.angle_beta   90.00
_cell.angle_gamma   90.00
#
_symmetry.space_group_name_H-M   'P 1'
#
loop_
_entity.id
_entity.type
_entity.pdbx_description
1 polymer ?
#
loop_
_entity_poly.entity_id
_entity_poly.type
_entity_poly.pdbx_seq_one_letter_code
_entity_poly.pdbx_strand_id
1 'polypeptide(L)' 'MPPDVALPRLGDPLRIVPNHACAVVNLADELIVVADGRQVDRWVVAARGANT' A
#
# COMPACT_ATOMS: atom_id res chain seq x y z
N MET A 1 14.93 -15.74 11.19
CA MET A 1 13.89 -15.06 12.00
C MET A 1 14.21 -15.28 13.45
N PRO A 2 14.07 -14.29 14.34
CA PRO A 2 14.09 -14.54 15.78
C PRO A 2 13.10 -15.67 16.10
N PRO A 3 13.50 -16.69 16.89
CA PRO A 3 12.70 -17.89 17.12
C PRO A 3 11.38 -17.65 17.87
N ASP A 4 11.18 -16.44 18.40
CA ASP A 4 10.05 -16.03 19.26
C ASP A 4 8.99 -15.18 18.53
N VAL A 5 9.18 -14.87 17.25
CA VAL A 5 8.20 -14.07 16.51
C VAL A 5 7.20 -15.01 15.82
N ALA A 6 5.94 -14.92 16.24
CA ALA A 6 4.85 -15.67 15.61
C ALA A 6 4.68 -15.24 14.14
N LEU A 7 4.57 -16.22 13.24
CA LEU A 7 4.30 -15.96 11.84
C LEU A 7 2.84 -15.52 11.63
N PRO A 8 2.56 -14.64 10.65
CA PRO A 8 1.20 -14.36 10.21
C PRO A 8 0.47 -15.64 9.79
N ARG A 9 -0.82 -15.69 10.08
CA ARG A 9 -1.70 -16.78 9.66
C ARG A 9 -2.17 -16.55 8.23
N LEU A 10 -2.64 -17.62 7.61
CA LEU A 10 -3.32 -17.53 6.32
C LEU A 10 -4.53 -16.59 6.44
N GLY A 11 -4.57 -15.56 5.61
CA GLY A 11 -5.64 -14.55 5.61
C GLY A 11 -5.32 -13.29 6.41
N ASP A 12 -4.22 -13.25 7.16
CA ASP A 12 -3.85 -12.04 7.90
C ASP A 12 -3.43 -10.92 6.92
N PRO A 13 -4.05 -9.72 7.02
CA PRO A 13 -3.64 -8.59 6.21
C PRO A 13 -2.30 -8.04 6.71
N LEU A 14 -1.35 -7.86 5.80
CA LEU A 14 -0.05 -7.28 6.10
C LEU A 14 0.09 -5.90 5.44
N ARG A 15 0.69 -4.95 6.16
CA ARG A 15 1.07 -3.64 5.60
C ARG A 15 2.52 -3.72 5.16
N ILE A 16 2.77 -3.43 3.88
CA ILE A 16 4.09 -3.48 3.27
C ILE A 16 4.50 -2.05 2.88
N VAL A 17 5.71 -1.65 3.27
CA VAL A 17 6.32 -0.41 2.78
C VAL A 17 7.00 -0.71 1.44
N PRO A 18 6.63 -0.03 0.34
CA PRO A 18 7.28 -0.25 -0.93
C PRO A 18 8.73 0.27 -0.88
N ASN A 19 9.64 -0.40 -1.58
CA ASN A 19 11.02 0.05 -1.72
C ASN A 19 11.09 1.37 -2.50
N HIS A 20 10.39 1.45 -3.64
CA HIS A 20 10.25 2.68 -4.41
C HIS A 20 8.77 3.05 -4.57
N ALA A 21 8.36 4.15 -3.96
CA ALA A 21 6.97 4.59 -3.98
C ALA A 21 6.44 4.94 -5.37
N CYS A 22 7.24 5.60 -6.23
CA CYS A 22 6.76 6.04 -7.54
C CYS A 22 6.34 4.87 -8.45
N ALA A 23 7.05 3.75 -8.40
CA ALA A 23 6.73 2.58 -9.19
C ALA A 23 5.36 2.02 -8.80
N VAL A 24 5.08 1.88 -7.50
CA VAL A 24 3.80 1.38 -7.00
C VAL A 24 2.66 2.35 -7.31
N VAL A 25 2.86 3.65 -7.08
CA VAL A 25 1.84 4.67 -7.37
C VAL A 25 1.48 4.69 -8.87
N ASN A 26 2.46 4.48 -9.76
CA ASN A 26 2.20 4.44 -11.21
C ASN A 26 1.46 3.18 -11.69
N LEU A 27 1.36 2.14 -10.85
CA LEU A 27 0.63 0.90 -11.15
C LEU A 27 -0.81 0.91 -10.66
N ALA A 28 -1.13 1.72 -9.66
CA ALA A 28 -2.47 1.82 -9.08
C ALA A 28 -3.27 2.96 -9.75
N ASP A 29 -4.56 2.75 -9.94
CA ASP A 29 -5.49 3.80 -10.41
C ASP A 29 -5.88 4.77 -9.29
N GLU A 30 -5.86 4.30 -8.04
CA GLU A 30 -6.31 5.04 -6.87
C GLU A 30 -5.44 4.81 -5.63
N LEU A 31 -5.41 5.80 -4.75
CA LEU A 31 -4.81 5.74 -3.43
C LEU A 31 -5.90 5.79 -2.37
N ILE A 32 -5.92 4.81 -1.48
CA ILE A 32 -6.82 4.78 -0.33
C ILE A 32 -6.19 5.58 0.81
N VAL A 33 -6.84 6.67 1.22
CA VAL A 33 -6.36 7.52 2.30
C VAL A 33 -6.93 7.02 3.62
N VAL A 34 -6.06 6.74 4.59
CA VAL A 34 -6.43 6.18 5.89
C VAL A 34 -5.98 7.12 7.00
N ALA A 35 -6.89 7.43 7.93
CA ALA A 35 -6.59 8.10 9.19
C ALA A 35 -7.25 7.31 10.33
N ASP A 36 -6.54 7.13 11.44
CA ASP A 36 -7.02 6.38 12.63
C ASP A 36 -7.58 4.99 12.30
N GLY A 37 -6.95 4.29 11.35
CA GLY A 37 -7.35 2.96 10.92
C GLY A 37 -8.63 2.91 10.08
N ARG A 38 -9.18 4.06 9.68
CA ARG A 38 -10.38 4.15 8.84
C ARG A 38 -10.03 4.81 7.51
N GLN A 39 -10.61 4.30 6.43
CA GLN A 39 -10.57 4.99 5.16
C GLN A 39 -11.33 6.31 5.29
N VAL A 40 -10.66 7.42 4.98
CA VAL A 40 -11.23 8.77 5.03
C VAL A 40 -11.45 9.38 3.65
N ASP A 41 -10.71 8.89 2.65
CA ASP A 41 -10.82 9.39 1.28
C ASP A 41 -10.28 8.37 0.27
N ARG A 42 -10.44 8.67 -1.02
CA ARG A 42 -9.91 7.93 -2.15
C ARG A 42 -9.48 8.92 -3.23
N TRP A 43 -8.20 8.90 -3.57
CA TRP A 43 -7.64 9.80 -4.58
C TRP A 43 -7.37 9.06 -5.88
N VAL A 44 -7.75 9.65 -7.00
CA VAL A 44 -7.36 9.17 -8.33
C VAL A 44 -5.89 9.52 -8.58
N VAL A 45 -5.11 8.58 -9.10
CA VAL A 45 -3.75 8.85 -9.57
C VAL A 45 -3.83 9.52 -10.95
N ALA A 46 -4.04 10.84 -10.94
CA ALA A 46 -4.34 11.59 -12.17
C ALA A 46 -3.26 11.50 -13.26
N ALA A 47 -2.00 11.27 -12.87
CA ALA A 47 -0.85 11.18 -13.78
C ALA A 47 -0.37 9.73 -14.02
N ARG A 48 -1.20 8.72 -13.77
CA ARG A 48 -0.82 7.31 -13.98
C ARG A 48 -0.38 7.09 -15.44
N GLY A 49 0.82 6.57 -15.63
CA GLY A 49 1.41 6.28 -16.94
C GLY A 49 1.90 7.51 -17.70
N ALA A 50 1.98 8.68 -17.07
CA ALA A 50 2.50 9.91 -17.69
C ALA A 50 4.03 10.04 -17.48
N ASN A 51 4.78 9.09 -18.03
CA ASN A 51 6.23 8.93 -17.82
C ASN A 51 7.05 9.09 -19.11
N THR A 52 6.51 9.81 -20.09
CA THR A 52 7.14 10.19 -21.37
C THR A 52 7.74 11.59 -21.33
#